data_AF-E4XNI7-F1
#
_entry.id   AF-E4XNI7-F1
#
_cell.length_a   1.000
_cell.length_b   1.000
_cell.length_c   1.000
_cell.angle_alpha   90.00
_cell.angle_beta   90.00
_cell.angle_gamma   90.00
#
_symmetry.space_group_name_H-M   'P 1'
#
loop_
_entity.id
_entity.type
_entity.pdbx_description
1 polymer ?
#
loop_
_entity_poly.entity_id
_entity_poly.type
_entity_poly.pdbx_seq_one_letter_code
_entity_poly.pdbx_strand_id
1 'polypeptide(L)'
;MIVIETAMIVLRASQCSQMPSSSVQVHIPTLKYKNLKMEQSHFDRAVKAEQDLEEQLIKEENSDTRAKFEKAVTARKKSQKRIRAFLLRAARALDDPDQSDENPDACKVCLRQYDSRDRQEGILYCGHSSCSKCLTSRPVKLCPVCDKEYTVEQISHPFCV
;
A
#
# COMPACT_ATOMS: atom_id res chain seq x y z
N MET A 1 -21.97 -13.42 -1.70
CA MET A 1 -21.11 -14.62 -1.64
C MET A 1 -20.38 -14.86 -2.97
N ILE A 2 -19.61 -13.88 -3.47
CA ILE A 2 -18.82 -14.02 -4.71
C ILE A 2 -17.55 -13.17 -4.58
N VAL A 3 -16.66 -13.50 -3.63
CA VAL A 3 -15.30 -12.91 -3.59
C VAL A 3 -14.24 -13.90 -3.07
N ILE A 4 -14.61 -15.15 -2.75
CA ILE A 4 -13.68 -16.11 -2.14
C ILE A 4 -12.97 -16.99 -3.20
N GLU A 5 -13.51 -17.13 -4.42
CA GLU A 5 -12.90 -18.03 -5.41
C GLU A 5 -11.67 -17.45 -6.12
N THR A 6 -11.53 -16.13 -6.23
CA THR A 6 -10.41 -15.54 -6.96
C THR A 6 -9.08 -15.64 -6.20
N ALA A 7 -9.10 -15.87 -4.89
CA ALA A 7 -7.90 -16.02 -4.08
C ALA A 7 -7.33 -17.46 -4.08
N MET A 8 -8.11 -18.47 -4.48
CA MET A 8 -7.64 -19.87 -4.55
C MET A 8 -7.09 -20.27 -5.92
N ILE A 9 -7.32 -19.48 -6.98
CA ILE A 9 -6.82 -19.79 -8.33
C ILE A 9 -5.30 -19.62 -8.42
N VAL A 10 -4.70 -18.74 -7.61
CA VAL A 10 -3.23 -18.57 -7.59
C VAL A 10 -2.52 -19.70 -6.82
N LEU A 11 -3.24 -20.55 -6.08
CA LEU A 11 -2.66 -21.66 -5.31
C LEU A 11 -2.78 -23.05 -5.97
N ARG A 12 -3.45 -23.17 -7.13
CA ARG A 12 -3.59 -24.45 -7.85
C ARG A 12 -2.80 -24.56 -9.16
N ALA A 13 -2.03 -23.55 -9.54
CA ALA A 13 -1.20 -23.57 -10.75
C ALA A 13 0.21 -24.18 -10.54
N SER A 14 0.47 -24.87 -9.41
CA SER A 14 1.78 -25.49 -9.13
C SER A 14 1.81 -27.02 -9.25
N GLN A 15 0.80 -27.66 -9.83
CA GLN A 15 0.86 -29.09 -10.15
C GLN A 15 1.06 -29.31 -11.65
N CYS A 16 2.27 -29.03 -12.13
CA CYS A 16 2.90 -29.73 -13.26
C CYS A 16 4.25 -29.06 -13.57
N SER A 17 5.31 -29.55 -12.93
CA SER A 17 6.61 -29.83 -13.55
C SER A 17 7.59 -30.25 -12.46
N GLN A 18 8.37 -31.28 -12.78
CA GLN A 18 9.26 -32.00 -11.87
C GLN A 18 10.54 -31.21 -11.56
N MET A 19 11.04 -31.39 -10.32
CA MET A 19 12.43 -31.27 -9.81
C MET A 19 12.99 -29.86 -9.47
N PRO A 20 14.00 -29.72 -8.57
CA PRO A 20 14.56 -30.66 -7.60
C PRO A 20 14.39 -30.21 -6.14
N SER A 21 14.63 -31.15 -5.23
CA SER A 21 14.69 -30.98 -3.78
C SER A 21 15.73 -29.95 -3.38
N SER A 22 15.27 -28.77 -2.96
CA SER A 22 16.04 -27.86 -2.10
C SER A 22 15.04 -27.20 -1.18
N SER A 23 15.09 -27.60 0.08
CA SER A 23 14.29 -27.06 1.18
C SER A 23 14.59 -25.58 1.37
N VAL A 24 13.95 -24.72 0.57
CA VAL A 24 13.87 -23.29 0.84
C VAL A 24 12.80 -23.14 1.92
N GLN A 25 13.24 -23.13 3.19
CA GLN A 25 12.40 -22.66 4.28
C GLN A 25 12.14 -21.17 4.04
N VAL A 26 10.99 -20.87 3.41
CA VAL A 26 10.50 -19.50 3.29
C VAL A 26 10.12 -19.05 4.70
N HIS A 27 11.07 -18.47 5.41
CA HIS A 27 10.86 -17.95 6.75
C HIS A 27 10.10 -16.62 6.61
N ILE A 28 8.79 -16.69 6.34
CA ILE A 28 7.91 -15.52 6.41
C ILE A 28 7.94 -15.06 7.88
N PRO A 29 8.41 -13.83 8.19
CA PRO A 29 8.52 -13.39 9.58
C PRO A 29 7.15 -13.44 10.24
N THR A 30 7.00 -14.27 11.28
CA THR A 30 5.75 -14.53 12.01
C THR A 30 5.09 -13.27 12.59
N LEU A 31 5.85 -12.18 12.75
CA LEU A 31 5.38 -10.85 13.14
C LEU A 31 4.55 -10.15 12.03
N LYS A 32 4.90 -10.33 10.75
CA LYS A 32 4.15 -9.73 9.62
C LYS A 32 2.74 -10.36 9.51
N TYR A 33 2.62 -11.66 9.77
CA TYR A 33 1.34 -12.39 9.71
C TYR A 33 0.35 -11.99 10.82
N LYS A 34 0.83 -11.72 12.05
CA LYS A 34 -0.03 -11.29 13.17
C LYS A 34 -0.65 -9.91 12.93
N ASN A 35 0.11 -8.98 12.37
CA ASN A 35 -0.38 -7.64 12.03
C ASN A 35 -1.44 -7.66 10.93
N LEU A 36 -1.25 -8.48 9.89
CA LEU A 36 -2.26 -8.65 8.84
C LEU A 36 -3.57 -9.22 9.39
N LYS A 37 -3.49 -10.25 10.25
CA LYS A 37 -4.68 -10.87 10.86
C LYS A 37 -5.46 -9.87 11.73
N MET A 38 -4.76 -9.00 12.45
CA MET A 38 -5.38 -7.92 13.22
C MET A 38 -6.09 -6.92 12.31
N GLU A 39 -5.42 -6.45 11.25
CA GLU A 39 -6.01 -5.52 10.29
C GLU A 39 -7.22 -6.11 9.56
N GLN A 40 -7.17 -7.39 9.21
CA GLN A 40 -8.29 -8.12 8.63
C GLN A 40 -9.48 -8.17 9.59
N SER A 41 -9.25 -8.46 10.88
CA SER A 41 -10.30 -8.39 11.91
C SER A 41 -10.90 -6.98 12.07
N HIS A 42 -10.10 -5.91 11.92
CA HIS A 42 -10.63 -4.54 11.90
C HIS A 42 -11.51 -4.26 10.68
N PHE A 43 -11.13 -4.79 9.52
CA PHE A 43 -11.93 -4.67 8.30
C PHE A 43 -13.24 -5.44 8.42
N ASP A 44 -13.21 -6.70 8.87
CA ASP A 44 -14.41 -7.52 9.04
C ASP A 44 -15.42 -6.88 10.00
N ARG A 45 -14.94 -6.31 11.11
CA ARG A 45 -15.78 -5.54 12.04
C ARG A 45 -16.39 -4.30 11.40
N ALA A 46 -15.63 -3.59 10.56
CA ALA A 46 -16.13 -2.41 9.87
C ALA A 46 -17.18 -2.76 8.81
N VAL A 47 -16.99 -3.86 8.06
CA VAL A 47 -17.98 -4.37 7.10
C VAL A 47 -19.27 -4.76 7.83
N LYS A 48 -19.16 -5.51 8.94
CA LYS A 48 -20.34 -5.89 9.73
C LYS A 48 -21.09 -4.67 10.26
N ALA A 49 -20.37 -3.69 10.82
CA ALA A 49 -21.00 -2.46 11.31
C ALA A 49 -21.68 -1.65 10.19
N GLU A 50 -21.10 -1.60 8.99
CA GLU A 50 -21.71 -0.98 7.82
C GLU A 50 -23.02 -1.68 7.42
N GLN A 51 -23.03 -3.02 7.38
CA GLN A 51 -24.21 -3.82 7.08
C GLN A 51 -25.32 -3.67 8.15
N ASP A 52 -24.96 -3.75 9.43
CA ASP A 52 -25.91 -3.58 10.54
C ASP A 52 -26.57 -2.19 10.50
N LEU A 53 -25.82 -1.15 10.10
CA LEU A 53 -26.32 0.21 9.96
C LEU A 53 -27.08 0.44 8.65
N GLU A 54 -26.73 -0.26 7.57
CA GLU A 54 -27.50 -0.26 6.31
C GLU A 54 -28.90 -0.83 6.55
N GLU A 55 -29.01 -1.96 7.27
CA GLU A 55 -30.29 -2.53 7.66
C GLU A 55 -31.12 -1.58 8.55
N GLN A 56 -30.46 -0.87 9.47
CA GLN A 56 -31.14 0.15 10.29
C GLN A 56 -31.60 1.34 9.46
N LEU A 57 -30.80 1.79 8.49
CA LEU A 57 -31.15 2.89 7.60
C LEU A 57 -32.37 2.54 6.74
N ILE A 58 -32.47 1.29 6.29
CA ILE A 58 -33.63 0.78 5.54
C ILE A 58 -34.90 0.75 6.42
N LYS A 59 -34.76 0.43 7.71
CA LYS A 59 -35.90 0.35 8.66
C LYS A 59 -36.33 1.73 9.16
N GLU A 60 -35.38 2.58 9.47
CA GLU A 60 -35.57 3.90 10.06
C GLU A 60 -34.66 4.91 9.37
N GLU A 61 -35.15 5.48 8.27
CA GLU A 61 -34.43 6.52 7.54
C GLU A 61 -34.57 7.85 8.29
N ASN A 62 -33.55 8.19 9.07
CA ASN A 62 -33.46 9.48 9.75
C ASN A 62 -32.04 10.04 9.65
N SER A 63 -31.89 11.32 9.99
CA SER A 63 -30.61 12.01 9.86
C SER A 63 -29.50 11.38 10.71
N ASP A 64 -29.83 10.79 11.86
CA ASP A 64 -28.85 10.19 12.77
C ASP A 64 -28.38 8.81 12.26
N THR A 65 -29.30 7.97 11.77
CA THR A 65 -28.96 6.67 11.17
C THR A 65 -28.12 6.85 9.91
N ARG A 66 -28.44 7.85 9.07
CA ARG A 66 -27.64 8.20 7.89
C ARG A 66 -26.22 8.66 8.26
N ALA A 67 -26.09 9.52 9.27
CA ALA A 67 -24.78 9.99 9.73
C ALA A 67 -23.92 8.85 10.34
N LYS A 68 -24.55 7.90 11.05
CA LYS A 68 -23.87 6.70 11.57
C LYS A 68 -23.41 5.79 10.43
N PHE A 69 -24.26 5.55 9.43
CA PHE A 69 -23.91 4.75 8.25
C PHE A 69 -22.72 5.36 7.49
N GLU A 70 -22.73 6.68 7.25
CA GLU A 70 -21.63 7.35 6.57
C GLU A 70 -20.30 7.26 7.35
N LYS A 71 -20.36 7.37 8.69
CA LYS A 71 -19.20 7.11 9.56
C LYS A 71 -18.70 5.66 9.43
N ALA A 72 -19.60 4.68 9.33
CA ALA A 72 -19.21 3.28 9.14
C ALA A 72 -18.53 3.05 7.77
N VAL A 73 -19.08 3.64 6.70
CA VAL A 73 -18.48 3.60 5.35
C VAL A 73 -17.07 4.19 5.35
N THR A 74 -16.86 5.35 5.99
CA THR A 74 -15.53 5.96 6.09
C THR A 74 -14.56 5.10 6.90
N ALA A 75 -15.03 4.46 7.99
CA ALA A 75 -14.23 3.53 8.78
C ALA A 75 -13.83 2.29 7.97
N ARG A 76 -14.74 1.69 7.18
CA ARG A 76 -14.42 0.58 6.28
C ARG A 76 -13.38 0.98 5.25
N LYS A 77 -13.56 2.12 4.58
CA LYS A 77 -12.59 2.66 3.60
C LYS A 77 -11.21 2.86 4.22
N LYS A 78 -11.14 3.36 5.47
CA LYS A 78 -9.89 3.52 6.21
C LYS A 78 -9.20 2.17 6.47
N SER A 79 -9.93 1.17 6.95
CA SER A 79 -9.41 -0.19 7.15
C SER A 79 -8.95 -0.83 5.84
N GLN A 80 -9.71 -0.66 4.76
CA GLN A 80 -9.34 -1.13 3.42
C GLN A 80 -8.02 -0.51 2.94
N LYS A 81 -7.81 0.79 3.17
CA LYS A 81 -6.56 1.48 2.84
C LYS A 81 -5.37 0.89 3.60
N ARG A 82 -5.54 0.57 4.89
CA ARG A 82 -4.47 -0.04 5.72
C ARG A 82 -4.10 -1.44 5.22
N ILE A 83 -5.09 -2.29 4.92
CA ILE A 83 -4.85 -3.62 4.36
C ILE A 83 -4.14 -3.51 3.01
N ARG A 84 -4.61 -2.63 2.10
CA ARG A 84 -3.96 -2.41 0.81
C ARG A 84 -2.50 -1.98 0.98
N ALA A 85 -2.22 -1.03 1.88
CA ALA A 85 -0.86 -0.58 2.16
C ALA A 85 0.02 -1.69 2.75
N PHE A 86 -0.56 -2.59 3.56
CA PHE A 86 0.15 -3.76 4.05
C PHE A 86 0.49 -4.72 2.92
N LEU A 87 -0.48 -5.07 2.07
CA LEU A 87 -0.29 -6.01 0.96
C LEU A 87 0.70 -5.47 -0.06
N LEU A 88 0.65 -4.17 -0.38
CA LEU A 88 1.63 -3.54 -1.27
C LEU A 88 3.06 -3.58 -0.69
N ARG A 89 3.21 -3.34 0.62
CA ARG A 89 4.52 -3.48 1.29
C ARG A 89 5.01 -4.92 1.29
N ALA A 90 4.11 -5.88 1.52
CA ALA A 90 4.45 -7.30 1.47
C ALA A 90 4.88 -7.73 0.06
N ALA A 91 4.16 -7.30 -0.98
CA ALA A 91 4.50 -7.58 -2.37
C ALA A 91 5.89 -7.01 -2.73
N ARG A 92 6.14 -5.73 -2.39
CA ARG A 92 7.47 -5.11 -2.59
C ARG A 92 8.59 -5.86 -1.89
N ALA A 93 8.35 -6.35 -0.68
CA ALA A 93 9.34 -7.13 0.08
C ALA A 93 9.59 -8.53 -0.51
N LEU A 94 8.69 -9.05 -1.34
CA LEU A 94 8.92 -10.29 -2.10
C LEU A 94 9.73 -10.02 -3.37
N ASP A 95 9.49 -8.87 -4.01
CA ASP A 95 10.22 -8.44 -5.22
C ASP A 95 11.65 -7.95 -4.89
N ASP A 96 11.85 -7.39 -3.69
CA ASP A 96 13.15 -6.91 -3.19
C ASP A 96 13.24 -7.10 -1.65
N PRO A 97 13.88 -8.19 -1.17
CA PRO A 97 13.90 -8.53 0.25
C PRO A 97 14.71 -7.55 1.12
N ASP A 98 15.51 -6.66 0.53
CA ASP A 98 16.42 -5.77 1.26
C ASP A 98 15.75 -4.43 1.70
N GLN A 99 14.53 -4.12 1.25
CA GLN A 99 13.88 -2.80 1.49
C GLN A 99 12.65 -2.78 2.41
N SER A 100 12.40 -3.83 3.20
CA SER A 100 11.08 -4.00 3.86
C SER A 100 10.75 -3.07 5.05
N ASP A 101 11.62 -2.11 5.39
CA ASP A 101 11.43 -1.14 6.50
C ASP A 101 11.40 0.34 6.07
N GLU A 102 11.40 0.65 4.77
CA GLU A 102 11.34 2.05 4.34
C GLU A 102 9.91 2.59 4.37
N ASN A 103 9.67 3.66 5.14
CA ASN A 103 8.42 4.41 5.15
C ASN A 103 8.11 4.90 3.72
N PRO A 104 7.09 4.34 3.03
CA PRO A 104 6.83 4.64 1.63
C PRO A 104 6.40 6.10 1.42
N ASP A 105 5.96 6.78 2.48
CA ASP A 105 5.53 8.16 2.45
C ASP A 105 6.66 9.15 2.78
N ALA A 106 7.92 8.68 2.79
CA ALA A 106 9.10 9.51 3.07
C ALA A 106 10.10 9.49 1.92
N CYS A 107 10.79 10.61 1.75
CA CYS A 107 11.87 10.72 0.80
C CYS A 107 13.08 9.91 1.26
N LYS A 108 13.60 9.03 0.40
CA LYS A 108 14.79 8.21 0.70
C LYS A 108 16.10 8.99 0.86
N VAL A 109 16.15 10.24 0.38
CA VAL A 109 17.34 11.11 0.47
C VAL A 109 17.38 11.89 1.77
N CYS A 110 16.26 12.53 2.15
CA CYS A 110 16.21 13.38 3.34
C CYS A 110 15.44 12.77 4.52
N LEU A 111 14.86 11.58 4.33
CA LEU A 111 14.08 10.81 5.30
C LEU A 111 12.85 11.52 5.86
N ARG A 112 12.44 12.64 5.25
CA ARG A 112 11.25 13.41 5.64
C ARG A 112 10.03 12.96 4.85
N GLN A 113 8.87 12.99 5.50
CA GLN A 113 7.58 12.68 4.88
C GLN A 113 7.25 13.66 3.75
N TYR A 114 6.60 13.16 2.71
CA TYR A 114 6.08 13.99 1.63
C TYR A 114 4.89 14.83 2.12
N ASP A 115 4.77 16.04 1.60
CA ASP A 115 3.68 16.95 1.88
C ASP A 115 3.25 17.70 0.61
N SER A 116 2.05 18.29 0.63
CA SER A 116 1.47 18.94 -0.55
C SER A 116 2.09 20.32 -0.87
N ARG A 117 2.96 20.86 -0.02
CA ARG A 117 3.44 22.25 -0.13
C ARG A 117 4.90 22.33 -0.58
N ASP A 118 5.77 21.68 0.16
CA ASP A 118 7.22 21.86 0.12
C ASP A 118 7.98 20.58 -0.22
N ARG A 119 7.37 19.41 0.02
CA ARG A 119 8.00 18.11 -0.19
C ARG A 119 7.12 17.25 -1.07
N GLN A 120 6.83 17.75 -2.26
CA GLN A 120 6.17 16.95 -3.27
C GLN A 120 7.10 15.82 -3.72
N GLU A 121 6.49 14.68 -4.04
CA GLU A 121 7.20 13.55 -4.64
C GLU A 121 7.55 13.89 -6.09
N GLY A 122 8.82 13.75 -6.44
CA GLY A 122 9.32 13.82 -7.81
C GLY A 122 9.77 12.44 -8.27
N ILE A 123 9.32 12.03 -9.44
CA ILE A 123 9.65 10.75 -10.08
C ILE A 123 10.59 11.03 -11.25
N LEU A 124 11.72 10.34 -11.28
CA LEU A 124 12.65 10.35 -12.41
C LEU A 124 12.24 9.33 -13.47
N TYR A 125 12.69 9.50 -14.71
CA TYR A 125 12.42 8.53 -15.79
C TYR A 125 12.99 7.14 -15.54
N CYS A 126 13.99 7.01 -14.67
CA CYS A 126 14.48 5.73 -14.21
C CYS A 126 13.51 4.99 -13.25
N GLY A 127 12.37 5.59 -12.92
CA GLY A 127 11.32 5.02 -12.07
C GLY A 127 11.51 5.23 -10.57
N HIS A 128 12.63 5.82 -10.15
CA HIS A 128 12.90 6.10 -8.74
C HIS A 128 12.32 7.47 -8.33
N SER A 129 11.80 7.53 -7.10
CA SER A 129 11.23 8.76 -6.55
C SER A 129 12.04 9.34 -5.39
N SER A 130 11.99 10.66 -5.27
CA SER A 130 12.58 11.45 -4.18
C SER A 130 11.90 12.81 -4.11
N CYS A 131 12.09 13.56 -3.02
CA CYS A 131 11.46 14.87 -2.88
C CYS A 131 11.95 15.84 -3.97
N SER A 132 11.07 16.67 -4.52
CA SER A 132 11.46 17.59 -5.62
C SER A 132 12.58 18.53 -5.20
N LYS A 133 12.58 18.99 -3.94
CA LYS A 133 13.69 19.77 -3.36
C LYS A 133 15.01 18.99 -3.40
N CYS A 134 14.98 17.70 -3.05
CA CYS A 134 16.13 16.82 -3.03
C CYS A 134 16.72 16.60 -4.43
N LEU A 135 15.87 16.52 -5.46
CA LEU A 135 16.31 16.36 -6.86
C LEU A 135 16.82 17.68 -7.46
N THR A 136 16.15 18.79 -7.15
CA THR A 136 16.52 20.12 -7.68
C THR A 136 17.77 20.69 -7.01
N SER A 137 17.95 20.49 -5.70
CA SER A 137 19.08 21.06 -4.95
C SER A 137 20.40 20.29 -5.08
N ARG A 138 20.40 19.12 -5.75
CA ARG A 138 21.62 18.33 -5.94
C ARG A 138 22.58 19.02 -6.93
N PRO A 139 23.88 19.08 -6.60
CA PRO A 139 24.89 19.67 -7.48
C PRO A 139 25.12 18.82 -8.74
N VAL A 140 25.02 17.50 -8.60
CA VAL A 140 25.14 16.55 -9.72
C VAL A 140 23.79 15.86 -9.92
N LYS A 141 23.30 15.87 -11.16
CA LYS A 141 21.98 15.34 -11.52
C LYS A 141 22.03 13.83 -11.78
N LEU A 142 22.43 13.08 -10.76
CA LEU A 142 22.43 11.63 -10.74
C LEU A 142 21.37 11.10 -9.79
N CYS A 143 20.62 10.10 -10.26
CA CYS A 143 19.60 9.42 -9.49
C CYS A 143 20.20 8.86 -8.19
N PRO A 144 19.63 9.13 -7.01
CA PRO A 144 20.16 8.65 -5.73
C PRO A 144 20.14 7.12 -5.55
N VAL A 145 19.43 6.39 -6.42
CA VAL A 145 19.25 4.94 -6.30
C VAL A 145 20.05 4.16 -7.35
N CYS A 146 20.19 4.70 -8.56
CA CYS A 146 20.78 3.96 -9.69
C CYS A 146 21.79 4.76 -10.51
N ASP A 147 22.17 5.96 -10.05
CA ASP A 147 23.19 6.83 -10.64
C ASP A 147 23.00 7.16 -12.13
N LYS A 148 21.78 7.03 -12.66
CA LYS A 148 21.46 7.54 -13.99
C LYS A 148 21.35 9.05 -13.99
N GLU A 149 21.91 9.67 -15.02
CA GLU A 149 21.79 11.11 -15.25
C GLU A 149 20.33 11.50 -15.52
N TYR A 150 19.96 12.68 -15.04
CA TYR A 150 18.67 13.29 -15.33
C TYR A 150 18.79 14.82 -15.48
N THR A 151 17.78 15.46 -16.05
CA THR A 151 17.64 16.92 -16.05
C THR A 151 16.44 17.35 -15.19
N VAL A 152 16.37 18.62 -14.80
CA VAL A 152 15.30 19.10 -13.92
C VAL A 152 13.92 18.96 -14.58
N GLU A 153 13.88 19.06 -15.90
CA GLU A 153 12.68 18.89 -16.73
C GLU A 153 12.20 17.43 -16.78
N GLN A 154 13.06 16.47 -16.45
CA GLN A 154 12.74 15.03 -16.40
C GLN A 154 12.19 14.58 -15.05
N ILE A 155 11.92 15.52 -14.13
CA ILE A 155 11.28 15.24 -12.85
C ILE A 155 9.77 15.40 -13.05
N SER A 156 9.00 14.31 -12.90
CA SER A 156 7.54 14.33 -12.96
C SER A 156 6.90 14.31 -11.57
N HIS A 157 5.75 14.97 -11.41
CA HIS A 157 5.00 15.02 -10.16
C HIS A 157 3.67 14.28 -10.32
N PRO A 158 3.47 13.12 -9.67
CA PRO A 158 2.29 12.29 -9.87
C PRO A 158 0.97 12.90 -9.35
N PHE A 159 1.02 14.03 -8.64
CA PHE A 159 -0.15 14.64 -7.98
C PHE A 159 -0.38 16.13 -8.30
N CYS A 160 0.30 16.70 -9.30
CA CYS A 160 -0.07 18.04 -9.81
C CYS A 160 -1.18 17.89 -10.87
N VAL A 161 -2.43 18.07 -10.44
CA VAL A 161 -3.61 18.30 -11.30
C VAL A 161 -4.28 19.59 -10.85
#